data_AF-A0A7C7C1W4-F1
#
_entry.id   AF-A0A7C7C1W4-F1
#
_cell.length_a   1.000
_cell.length_b   1.000
_cell.length_c   1.000
_cell.angle_alpha   90.00
_cell.angle_beta   90.00
_cell.angle_gamma   90.00
#
_symmetry.space_group_name_H-M   'P 1'
#
loop_
_entity.id
_entity.type
_entity.pdbx_description
1 polymer ?
#
loop_
_entity_poly.entity_id
_entity_poly.type
_entity_poly.pdbx_seq_one_letter_code
_entity_poly.pdbx_strand_id
1 'polypeptide(L)'
;LDLKFNGSSSLNFIPVGKSTNVSLSSTWETPSFDGAFLPDFREITEDGFTTNWNVLHLNRPYPQSFRGAKQGIYQSAFGVKLIVPVDEYQKSMRSAKYASMFITLTFLLFFFVQILNHVRIHSIQYIIVGLALCVFYTLLIALSEHIPFNLSYLISSVGIISMITMYAHSFAKNVRLTKVICGILVLLYLFIYSIIQMQDYALLMGSLGLFIVLGIVMFLSRKIDWYAVQTKEK
;
A
#
# COMPACT_ATOMS: atom_id res chain seq x y z
N LEU A 1 26.04 19.73 -17.84
CA LEU A 1 25.35 18.84 -18.79
C LEU A 1 23.99 18.58 -18.15
N ASP A 2 22.92 19.12 -18.71
CA ASP A 2 21.60 19.01 -18.08
C ASP A 2 20.94 17.71 -18.54
N LEU A 3 20.98 16.71 -17.68
CA LEU A 3 20.40 15.40 -17.93
C LEU A 3 19.14 15.24 -17.10
N LYS A 4 18.01 15.01 -17.76
CA LYS A 4 16.74 14.69 -17.12
C LYS A 4 16.56 13.18 -17.12
N PHE A 5 16.56 12.57 -15.95
CA PHE A 5 16.36 11.13 -15.78
C PHE A 5 15.21 10.85 -14.83
N ASN A 6 14.32 9.94 -15.21
CA ASN A 6 13.29 9.38 -14.33
C ASN A 6 13.81 8.08 -13.69
N GLY A 7 14.95 8.17 -12.98
CA GLY A 7 15.66 7.01 -12.43
C GLY A 7 15.05 6.51 -11.12
N SER A 8 14.75 5.21 -11.02
CA SER A 8 14.11 4.58 -9.84
C SER A 8 15.07 3.75 -8.96
N SER A 9 16.38 3.81 -9.21
CA SER A 9 17.34 2.95 -8.51
C SER A 9 18.61 3.69 -8.04
N SER A 10 19.56 3.93 -8.94
CA SER A 10 20.85 4.54 -8.59
C SER A 10 21.49 5.26 -9.76
N LEU A 11 22.15 6.37 -9.48
CA LEU A 11 23.00 7.10 -10.41
C LEU A 11 24.44 7.07 -9.91
N ASN A 12 25.30 6.37 -10.64
CA ASN A 12 26.69 6.14 -10.26
C ASN A 12 27.65 6.77 -11.28
N PHE A 13 28.73 7.33 -10.77
CA PHE A 13 29.81 7.94 -11.52
C PHE A 13 31.10 7.16 -11.29
N ILE A 14 31.91 7.05 -12.34
CA ILE A 14 33.20 6.39 -12.27
C ILE A 14 34.28 7.47 -12.48
N PRO A 15 35.14 7.74 -11.50
CA PRO A 15 36.14 8.78 -11.59
C PRO A 15 37.30 8.32 -12.47
N VAL A 16 37.23 8.55 -13.78
CA VAL A 16 38.31 8.26 -14.76
C VAL A 16 39.22 9.47 -15.03
N GLY A 17 38.77 10.69 -14.72
CA GLY A 17 39.54 11.91 -14.90
C GLY A 17 40.67 12.10 -13.89
N LYS A 18 41.53 13.11 -14.12
CA LYS A 18 42.55 13.55 -13.14
C LYS A 18 41.89 14.18 -11.90
N SER A 19 40.82 14.93 -12.14
CA SER A 19 39.87 15.44 -11.15
C SER A 19 38.48 15.18 -11.71
N THR A 20 37.59 14.65 -10.87
CA THR A 20 36.19 14.38 -11.19
C THR A 20 35.34 15.13 -10.18
N ASN A 21 34.76 16.24 -10.64
CA ASN A 21 33.81 17.04 -9.87
C ASN A 21 32.40 16.68 -10.33
N VAL A 22 31.55 16.29 -9.40
CA VAL A 22 30.15 15.95 -9.67
C VAL A 22 29.28 16.73 -8.71
N SER A 23 28.43 17.60 -9.26
CA SER A 23 27.40 18.29 -8.50
C SER A 23 26.05 17.76 -8.96
N LEU A 24 25.21 17.36 -8.00
CA LEU A 24 23.91 16.76 -8.26
C LEU A 24 22.84 17.46 -7.43
N SER A 25 21.74 17.79 -8.07
CA SER A 25 20.53 18.30 -7.43
C SER A 25 19.35 17.46 -7.89
N SER A 26 18.48 17.08 -6.97
CA SER A 26 17.28 16.30 -7.27
C SER A 26 16.16 16.69 -6.32
N THR A 27 14.92 16.62 -6.79
CA THR A 27 13.71 16.86 -5.99
C THR A 27 13.30 15.64 -5.15
N TRP A 28 14.23 14.72 -4.91
CA TRP A 28 13.95 13.44 -4.25
C TRP A 28 14.25 13.53 -2.75
N GLU A 29 13.32 13.11 -1.90
CA GLU A 29 13.40 13.37 -0.44
C GLU A 29 14.33 12.38 0.30
N THR A 30 14.52 11.18 -0.25
CA THR A 30 15.19 10.07 0.43
C THR A 30 16.40 9.54 -0.34
N PRO A 31 17.48 10.34 -0.48
CA PRO A 31 18.72 9.87 -1.07
C PRO A 31 19.50 8.97 -0.11
N SER A 32 20.15 7.96 -0.65
CA SER A 32 21.20 7.20 0.03
C SER A 32 22.49 7.35 -0.76
N PHE A 33 23.55 7.83 -0.12
CA PHE A 33 24.85 7.98 -0.76
C PHE A 33 25.68 6.71 -0.55
N ASP A 34 26.13 6.09 -1.65
CA ASP A 34 26.86 4.84 -1.62
C ASP A 34 28.03 4.80 -2.61
N GLY A 35 28.81 3.71 -2.53
CA GLY A 35 30.01 3.49 -3.31
C GLY A 35 31.30 3.84 -2.57
N ALA A 36 32.37 4.07 -3.34
CA ALA A 36 33.73 4.24 -2.80
C ALA A 36 33.99 5.61 -2.17
N PHE A 37 33.19 6.62 -2.49
CA PHE A 37 33.37 8.00 -2.04
C PHE A 37 32.04 8.61 -1.60
N LEU A 38 32.01 9.12 -0.37
CA LEU A 38 30.88 9.90 0.12
C LEU A 38 30.98 11.35 -0.40
N PRO A 39 29.85 12.06 -0.50
CA PRO A 39 29.85 13.46 -0.91
C PRO A 39 30.58 14.34 0.13
N ASP A 40 31.37 15.30 -0.36
CA ASP A 40 32.04 16.30 0.48
C ASP A 40 31.04 17.28 1.09
N PHE A 41 29.97 17.57 0.34
CA PHE A 41 28.84 18.38 0.80
C PHE A 41 27.53 17.65 0.49
N ARG A 42 26.63 17.60 1.49
CA ARG A 42 25.27 17.09 1.34
C ARG A 42 24.29 17.95 2.12
N GLU A 43 23.19 18.30 1.47
CA GLU A 43 22.03 18.95 2.06
C GLU A 43 20.77 18.21 1.61
N ILE A 44 19.96 17.80 2.58
CA ILE A 44 18.71 17.04 2.35
C ILE A 44 17.59 17.84 3.00
N THR A 45 16.55 18.13 2.23
CA THR A 45 15.38 18.94 2.59
C THR A 45 14.11 18.20 2.17
N GLU A 46 12.94 18.67 2.63
CA GLU A 46 11.65 18.13 2.19
C GLU A 46 11.39 18.35 0.69
N ASP A 47 12.04 19.36 0.08
CA ASP A 47 11.92 19.64 -1.37
C ASP A 47 12.93 18.85 -2.22
N GLY A 48 13.83 18.08 -1.60
CA GLY A 48 14.85 17.28 -2.28
C GLY A 48 16.24 17.35 -1.67
N PHE A 49 17.28 17.05 -2.46
CA PHE A 49 18.67 17.07 -2.02
C PHE A 49 19.63 17.75 -3.01
N THR A 50 20.71 18.31 -2.46
CA THR A 50 21.85 18.83 -3.20
C THR A 50 23.14 18.24 -2.65
N THR A 51 24.00 17.72 -3.52
CA THR A 51 25.29 17.15 -3.15
C THR A 51 26.42 17.53 -4.09
N ASN A 52 27.65 17.47 -3.56
CA ASN A 52 28.87 17.69 -4.32
C ASN A 52 29.93 16.64 -3.96
N TRP A 53 30.62 16.14 -4.99
CA TRP A 53 31.78 15.25 -4.87
C TRP A 53 32.97 15.85 -5.62
N ASN A 54 34.14 15.80 -5.00
CA ASN A 54 35.41 16.08 -5.64
C ASN A 54 36.36 14.88 -5.45
N VAL A 55 36.45 14.05 -6.49
CA VAL A 55 37.32 12.87 -6.48
C VAL A 55 38.58 13.14 -7.31
N LEU A 56 39.73 13.12 -6.65
CA LEU A 56 41.04 13.25 -7.29
C LEU A 56 41.59 11.89 -7.70
N HIS A 57 42.45 11.87 -8.72
CA HIS A 57 43.12 10.65 -9.16
C HIS A 57 44.00 9.97 -8.09
N LEU A 58 44.31 10.65 -6.99
CA LEU A 58 45.06 10.12 -5.85
C LEU A 58 44.20 9.19 -4.98
N ASN A 59 42.87 9.34 -5.05
CA ASN A 59 41.95 8.62 -4.18
C ASN A 59 41.59 7.23 -4.73
N ARG A 60 42.09 6.85 -5.92
CA ARG A 60 41.73 5.64 -6.65
C ARG A 60 42.95 4.75 -6.94
N PRO A 61 42.79 3.41 -6.95
CA PRO A 61 43.91 2.48 -7.09
C PRO A 61 44.25 2.15 -8.56
N TYR A 62 44.15 3.11 -9.49
CA TYR A 62 44.45 2.88 -10.91
C TYR A 62 45.09 4.09 -11.63
N PRO A 63 45.97 3.83 -12.62
CA PRO A 63 46.70 4.88 -13.32
C PRO A 63 45.80 5.71 -14.26
N GLN A 64 46.23 6.94 -14.55
CA GLN A 64 45.52 7.88 -15.43
C GLN A 64 45.45 7.41 -16.90
N SER A 65 46.41 6.60 -17.33
CA SER A 65 46.47 6.01 -18.66
C SER A 65 46.79 4.53 -18.53
N PHE A 66 46.09 3.71 -19.30
CA PHE A 66 46.30 2.26 -19.37
C PHE A 66 45.96 1.78 -20.78
N ARG A 67 46.60 0.68 -21.21
CA ARG A 67 46.29 -0.01 -22.46
C ARG A 67 45.49 -1.27 -22.14
N GLY A 68 44.42 -1.53 -22.88
CA GLY A 68 43.53 -2.68 -22.69
C GLY A 68 42.47 -2.49 -21.59
N ALA A 69 41.79 -3.58 -21.23
CA ALA A 69 40.77 -3.56 -20.18
C ALA A 69 41.41 -3.60 -18.78
N LYS A 70 41.22 -2.55 -17.98
CA LYS A 70 41.69 -2.52 -16.59
C LYS A 70 40.58 -2.99 -15.65
N GLN A 71 40.86 -4.05 -14.90
CA GLN A 71 39.97 -4.55 -13.86
C GLN A 71 39.97 -3.61 -12.63
N GLY A 72 38.82 -3.50 -11.96
CA GLY A 72 38.69 -2.75 -10.70
C GLY A 72 38.22 -1.29 -10.81
N ILE A 73 38.08 -0.74 -12.03
CA ILE A 73 37.61 0.66 -12.21
C ILE A 73 36.20 0.87 -11.61
N TYR A 74 35.31 -0.11 -11.78
CA TYR A 74 33.96 -0.06 -11.22
C TYR A 74 33.90 -0.07 -9.69
N GLN A 75 34.96 -0.54 -9.01
CA GLN A 75 35.01 -0.53 -7.53
C GLN A 75 35.16 0.89 -6.98
N SER A 76 35.68 1.82 -7.78
CA SER A 76 35.74 3.25 -7.43
C SER A 76 34.49 4.02 -7.85
N ALA A 77 33.42 3.33 -8.27
CA ALA A 77 32.15 3.97 -8.53
C ALA A 77 31.60 4.59 -7.24
N PHE A 78 31.01 5.76 -7.36
CA PHE A 78 30.34 6.48 -6.27
C PHE A 78 29.08 7.13 -6.82
N GLY A 79 28.10 7.37 -5.96
CA GLY A 79 26.87 7.96 -6.45
C GLY A 79 25.79 8.10 -5.40
N VAL A 80 24.57 8.19 -5.92
CA VAL A 80 23.37 8.26 -5.12
C VAL A 80 22.44 7.14 -5.54
N LYS A 81 21.92 6.43 -4.53
CA LYS A 81 20.81 5.52 -4.63
C LYS A 81 19.54 6.26 -4.24
N LEU A 82 18.58 6.32 -5.16
CA LEU A 82 17.29 6.97 -4.95
C LEU A 82 16.36 5.93 -4.37
N ILE A 83 16.13 5.98 -3.06
CA ILE A 83 15.22 5.04 -2.41
C ILE A 83 13.80 5.50 -2.73
N VAL A 84 12.99 4.66 -3.38
CA VAL A 84 11.56 4.96 -3.61
C VAL A 84 10.94 5.35 -2.28
N PRO A 85 10.32 6.56 -2.16
CA PRO A 85 9.63 6.95 -0.93
C PRO A 85 8.64 5.85 -0.59
N VAL A 86 9.00 5.16 0.48
CA VAL A 86 8.51 3.83 0.80
C VAL A 86 7.03 3.86 1.17
N ASP A 87 6.51 5.01 1.60
CA ASP A 87 5.28 5.07 2.34
C ASP A 87 4.03 4.72 1.52
N GLU A 88 3.81 5.29 0.34
CA GLU A 88 2.54 5.05 -0.35
C GLU A 88 2.46 3.66 -0.98
N TYR A 89 3.53 3.24 -1.67
CA TYR A 89 3.57 1.91 -2.29
C TYR A 89 3.59 0.79 -1.24
N GLN A 90 4.33 0.94 -0.14
CA GLN A 90 4.29 -0.06 0.93
C GLN A 90 2.97 -0.07 1.69
N LYS A 91 2.30 1.08 1.90
CA LYS A 91 0.94 1.11 2.47
C LYS A 91 -0.05 0.35 1.58
N SER A 92 0.01 0.55 0.27
CA SER A 92 -0.81 -0.18 -0.70
C SER A 92 -0.50 -1.70 -0.72
N MET A 93 0.77 -2.09 -0.71
CA MET A 93 1.18 -3.50 -0.67
C MET A 93 0.80 -4.20 0.65
N ARG A 94 0.91 -3.51 1.79
CA ARG A 94 0.45 -4.00 3.10
C ARG A 94 -1.06 -4.21 3.10
N SER A 95 -1.81 -3.28 2.51
CA SER A 95 -3.28 -3.39 2.38
C SER A 95 -3.69 -4.66 1.64
N ALA A 96 -3.01 -4.98 0.54
CA ALA A 96 -3.27 -6.19 -0.24
C ALA A 96 -2.96 -7.48 0.55
N LYS A 97 -1.90 -7.50 1.38
CA LYS A 97 -1.60 -8.66 2.25
C LYS A 97 -2.71 -8.93 3.27
N TYR A 98 -3.35 -7.89 3.78
CA TYR A 98 -4.47 -8.02 4.72
C TYR A 98 -5.82 -8.26 4.02
N ALA A 99 -5.88 -8.24 2.68
CA ALA A 99 -7.13 -8.36 1.93
C ALA A 99 -7.91 -9.65 2.25
N SER A 100 -7.22 -10.77 2.46
CA SER A 100 -7.85 -12.06 2.79
C SER A 100 -8.68 -11.96 4.08
N MET A 101 -8.10 -11.39 5.14
CA MET A 101 -8.78 -11.18 6.42
C MET A 101 -10.04 -10.32 6.25
N PHE A 102 -9.95 -9.23 5.48
CA PHE A 102 -11.08 -8.32 5.27
C PHE A 102 -12.20 -8.95 4.44
N ILE A 103 -11.86 -9.71 3.40
CA ILE A 103 -12.84 -10.43 2.58
C ILE A 103 -13.57 -11.46 3.45
N THR A 104 -12.85 -12.26 4.24
CA THR A 104 -13.45 -13.23 5.17
C THR A 104 -14.36 -12.56 6.19
N LEU A 105 -13.92 -11.45 6.79
CA LEU A 105 -14.72 -10.72 7.77
C LEU A 105 -15.99 -10.12 7.16
N THR A 106 -15.89 -9.57 5.95
CA THR A 106 -17.05 -9.01 5.23
C THR A 106 -18.06 -10.11 4.92
N PHE A 107 -17.61 -11.27 4.43
CA PHE A 107 -18.50 -12.41 4.20
C PHE A 107 -19.16 -12.92 5.48
N LEU A 108 -18.42 -13.00 6.59
CA LEU A 108 -18.98 -13.38 7.89
C LEU A 108 -20.09 -12.41 8.30
N LEU A 109 -19.87 -11.10 8.17
CA LEU A 109 -20.86 -10.08 8.51
C LEU A 109 -22.10 -10.17 7.61
N PHE A 110 -21.93 -10.35 6.29
CA PHE A 110 -23.05 -10.57 5.38
C PHE A 110 -23.86 -11.83 5.73
N PHE A 111 -23.18 -12.91 6.11
CA PHE A 111 -23.81 -14.16 6.55
C PHE A 111 -24.64 -13.96 7.82
N PHE A 112 -24.14 -13.23 8.82
CA PHE A 112 -24.92 -12.93 10.03
C PHE A 112 -26.10 -12.00 9.73
N VAL A 113 -25.92 -10.98 8.89
CA VAL A 113 -27.02 -10.11 8.44
C VAL A 113 -28.08 -10.92 7.70
N GLN A 114 -27.68 -11.90 6.88
CA GLN A 114 -28.58 -12.81 6.17
C GLN A 114 -29.45 -13.61 7.15
N ILE A 115 -28.82 -14.26 8.15
CA ILE A 115 -29.51 -15.10 9.12
C ILE A 115 -30.44 -14.29 10.01
N LEU A 116 -29.94 -13.18 10.59
CA LEU A 116 -30.70 -12.35 11.53
C LEU A 116 -31.93 -11.70 10.89
N ASN A 117 -31.89 -11.42 9.59
CA ASN A 117 -32.98 -10.76 8.88
C ASN A 117 -33.81 -11.70 7.99
N HIS A 118 -33.54 -13.00 8.04
CA HIS A 118 -34.23 -14.03 7.25
C HIS A 118 -34.29 -13.75 5.73
N VAL A 119 -33.30 -13.05 5.19
CA VAL A 119 -33.20 -12.78 3.75
C VAL A 119 -32.47 -13.95 3.09
N ARG A 120 -32.95 -14.43 1.92
CA ARG A 120 -32.24 -15.44 1.13
C ARG A 120 -31.31 -14.75 0.13
N ILE A 121 -30.01 -14.78 0.39
CA ILE A 121 -28.97 -14.29 -0.52
C ILE A 121 -28.46 -15.49 -1.32
N HIS A 122 -28.47 -15.41 -2.65
CA HIS A 122 -27.99 -16.49 -3.51
C HIS A 122 -26.45 -16.50 -3.53
N SER A 123 -25.82 -17.68 -3.64
CA SER A 123 -24.35 -17.83 -3.61
C SER A 123 -23.63 -16.96 -4.66
N ILE A 124 -24.25 -16.73 -5.81
CA ILE A 124 -23.70 -15.84 -6.86
C ILE A 124 -23.52 -14.39 -6.38
N GLN A 125 -24.39 -13.92 -5.48
CA GLN A 125 -24.34 -12.55 -4.97
C GLN A 125 -23.13 -12.38 -4.05
N TYR A 126 -22.76 -13.42 -3.29
CA TYR A 126 -21.51 -13.45 -2.53
C TYR A 126 -20.28 -13.37 -3.45
N ILE A 127 -20.29 -14.07 -4.57
CA ILE A 127 -19.18 -14.01 -5.54
C ILE A 127 -19.06 -12.59 -6.13
N ILE A 128 -20.18 -11.97 -6.51
CA ILE A 128 -20.19 -10.61 -7.06
C ILE A 128 -19.67 -9.59 -6.04
N VAL A 129 -20.09 -9.69 -4.77
CA VAL A 129 -19.57 -8.84 -3.69
C VAL A 129 -18.09 -9.10 -3.44
N GLY A 130 -17.65 -10.36 -3.48
CA GLY A 130 -16.23 -10.71 -3.37
C GLY A 130 -15.38 -10.08 -4.47
N LEU A 131 -15.84 -10.13 -5.72
CA LEU A 131 -15.17 -9.48 -6.84
C LEU A 131 -15.10 -7.96 -6.66
N ALA A 132 -16.19 -7.33 -6.17
CA ALA A 132 -16.17 -5.91 -5.84
C ALA A 132 -15.11 -5.57 -4.78
N LEU A 133 -14.97 -6.39 -3.74
CA LEU A 133 -13.94 -6.22 -2.72
C LEU A 133 -12.52 -6.38 -3.29
N CYS A 134 -12.31 -7.24 -4.30
CA CYS A 134 -11.03 -7.32 -4.99
C CYS A 134 -10.72 -6.05 -5.79
N VAL A 135 -11.73 -5.50 -6.49
CA VAL A 135 -11.59 -4.27 -7.29
C VAL A 135 -11.17 -3.08 -6.44
N PHE A 136 -11.58 -3.03 -5.16
CA PHE A 136 -11.11 -2.01 -4.22
C PHE A 136 -9.58 -1.90 -4.18
N TYR A 137 -8.87 -3.02 -4.05
CA TYR A 137 -7.40 -3.02 -3.92
C TYR A 137 -6.72 -2.62 -5.22
N THR A 138 -7.23 -3.09 -6.36
CA THR A 138 -6.72 -2.70 -7.67
C THR A 138 -6.90 -1.20 -7.91
N LEU A 139 -8.07 -0.65 -7.57
CA LEU A 139 -8.38 0.77 -7.71
C LEU A 139 -7.52 1.62 -6.75
N LEU A 140 -7.34 1.17 -5.51
CA LEU A 140 -6.50 1.85 -4.52
C LEU A 140 -5.05 1.97 -5.00
N ILE A 141 -4.48 0.87 -5.51
CA ILE A 141 -3.10 0.86 -6.03
C ILE A 141 -2.97 1.82 -7.22
N ALA A 142 -3.84 1.69 -8.21
CA ALA A 142 -3.81 2.51 -9.42
C ALA A 142 -3.99 4.01 -9.14
N LEU A 143 -4.86 4.38 -8.19
CA LEU A 143 -5.02 5.78 -7.79
C LEU A 143 -3.85 6.28 -6.96
N SER A 144 -3.30 5.45 -6.05
CA SER A 144 -2.14 5.82 -5.22
C SER A 144 -0.86 6.07 -6.02
N GLU A 145 -0.82 5.68 -7.29
CA GLU A 145 0.29 6.00 -8.19
C GLU A 145 0.27 7.45 -8.68
N HIS A 146 -0.91 8.09 -8.69
CA HIS A 146 -1.08 9.43 -9.26
C HIS A 146 -1.50 10.49 -8.25
N ILE A 147 -2.12 10.10 -7.13
CA ILE A 147 -2.63 11.02 -6.11
C ILE A 147 -2.33 10.48 -4.69
N PRO A 148 -2.25 11.37 -3.67
CA PRO A 148 -1.89 10.98 -2.31
C PRO A 148 -2.76 9.85 -1.76
N PHE A 149 -2.14 8.95 -1.00
CA PHE A 149 -2.75 7.72 -0.49
C PHE A 149 -4.10 7.96 0.21
N ASN A 150 -4.21 9.02 1.02
CA ASN A 150 -5.44 9.35 1.75
C ASN A 150 -6.63 9.65 0.82
N LEU A 151 -6.38 10.37 -0.28
CA LEU A 151 -7.41 10.69 -1.28
C LEU A 151 -7.76 9.45 -2.11
N SER A 152 -6.75 8.68 -2.53
CA SER A 152 -6.93 7.40 -3.22
C SER A 152 -7.81 6.44 -2.42
N TYR A 153 -7.55 6.34 -1.12
CA TYR A 153 -8.32 5.52 -0.20
C TYR A 153 -9.76 5.98 -0.08
N LEU A 154 -9.99 7.29 0.09
CA LEU A 154 -11.32 7.85 0.23
C LEU A 154 -12.17 7.64 -1.04
N ILE A 155 -11.60 7.92 -2.22
CA ILE A 155 -12.29 7.74 -3.50
C ILE A 155 -12.61 6.26 -3.73
N SER A 156 -11.63 5.37 -3.50
CA SER A 156 -11.82 3.93 -3.70
C SER A 156 -12.83 3.33 -2.72
N SER A 157 -12.75 3.70 -1.45
CA SER A 157 -13.67 3.18 -0.42
C SER A 157 -15.10 3.68 -0.64
N VAL A 158 -15.30 4.97 -0.91
CA VAL A 158 -16.63 5.53 -1.22
C VAL A 158 -17.21 4.87 -2.47
N GLY A 159 -16.41 4.68 -3.53
CA GLY A 159 -16.86 4.02 -4.75
C GLY A 159 -17.35 2.59 -4.49
N ILE A 160 -16.58 1.79 -3.75
CA ILE A 160 -16.92 0.39 -3.48
C ILE A 160 -18.07 0.26 -2.47
N ILE A 161 -18.08 1.05 -1.40
CA ILE A 161 -19.19 1.08 -0.43
C ILE A 161 -20.49 1.47 -1.15
N SER A 162 -20.46 2.48 -2.00
CA SER A 162 -21.62 2.92 -2.77
C SER A 162 -22.11 1.83 -3.73
N MET A 163 -21.20 1.21 -4.48
CA MET A 163 -21.52 0.13 -5.42
C MET A 163 -22.14 -1.09 -4.70
N ILE A 164 -21.53 -1.55 -3.60
CA ILE A 164 -22.05 -2.67 -2.82
C ILE A 164 -23.39 -2.31 -2.15
N THR A 165 -23.54 -1.08 -1.64
CA THR A 165 -24.78 -0.63 -0.99
C THR A 165 -25.94 -0.53 -1.98
N MET A 166 -25.70 0.01 -3.19
CA MET A 166 -26.69 0.04 -4.27
C MET A 166 -27.09 -1.37 -4.70
N TYR A 167 -26.11 -2.26 -4.85
CA TYR A 167 -26.38 -3.67 -5.15
C TYR A 167 -27.19 -4.35 -4.04
N ALA A 168 -26.83 -4.11 -2.77
CA ALA A 168 -27.54 -4.61 -1.60
C ALA A 168 -28.98 -4.12 -1.52
N HIS A 169 -29.23 -2.87 -1.91
CA HIS A 169 -30.58 -2.33 -1.98
C HIS A 169 -31.47 -3.11 -2.96
N SER A 170 -30.93 -3.47 -4.13
CA SER A 170 -31.66 -4.15 -5.19
C SER A 170 -32.22 -5.51 -4.75
N PHE A 171 -31.51 -6.28 -3.93
CA PHE A 171 -31.98 -7.60 -3.49
C PHE A 171 -32.64 -7.59 -2.11
N ALA A 172 -32.21 -6.71 -1.18
CA ALA A 172 -32.81 -6.65 0.16
C ALA A 172 -34.22 -6.04 0.16
N LYS A 173 -34.56 -5.20 -0.84
CA LYS A 173 -35.84 -4.47 -0.98
C LYS A 173 -36.31 -3.75 0.30
N ASN A 174 -35.41 -3.51 1.25
CA ASN A 174 -35.68 -2.92 2.55
C ASN A 174 -34.59 -1.91 2.89
N VAL A 175 -34.98 -0.64 2.94
CA VAL A 175 -34.08 0.49 3.21
C VAL A 175 -33.39 0.37 4.57
N ARG A 176 -34.05 -0.23 5.57
CA ARG A 176 -33.45 -0.42 6.91
C ARG A 176 -32.25 -1.38 6.84
N LEU A 177 -32.39 -2.49 6.10
CA LEU A 177 -31.32 -3.46 5.91
C LEU A 177 -30.17 -2.88 5.09
N THR A 178 -30.49 -2.15 4.02
CA THR A 178 -29.48 -1.45 3.21
C THR A 178 -28.64 -0.48 4.05
N LYS A 179 -29.28 0.29 4.94
CA LYS A 179 -28.57 1.20 5.86
C LYS A 179 -27.66 0.46 6.83
N VAL A 180 -28.10 -0.68 7.37
CA VAL A 180 -27.27 -1.52 8.25
C VAL A 180 -26.05 -2.05 7.51
N ILE A 181 -26.23 -2.57 6.28
CA ILE A 181 -25.12 -3.06 5.44
C ILE A 181 -24.13 -1.94 5.13
N CYS A 182 -24.63 -0.77 4.72
CA CYS A 182 -23.79 0.41 4.48
C CYS A 182 -23.00 0.81 5.73
N GLY A 183 -23.65 0.89 6.90
CA GLY A 183 -22.99 1.22 8.16
C GLY A 183 -21.89 0.23 8.54
N ILE A 184 -22.13 -1.07 8.36
CA ILE A 184 -21.13 -2.12 8.58
C ILE A 184 -19.94 -1.95 7.64
N LEU A 185 -20.19 -1.69 6.35
CA LEU A 185 -19.11 -1.45 5.37
C LEU A 185 -18.31 -0.20 5.72
N VAL A 186 -18.96 0.93 6.04
CA VAL A 186 -18.27 2.16 6.45
C VAL A 186 -17.38 1.91 7.67
N LEU A 187 -17.89 1.22 8.69
CA LEU A 187 -17.11 0.89 9.88
C LEU A 187 -15.91 -0.01 9.54
N LEU A 188 -16.11 -1.01 8.68
CA LEU A 188 -15.05 -1.92 8.26
C LEU A 188 -13.96 -1.20 7.46
N TYR A 189 -14.31 -0.29 6.55
CA TYR A 189 -13.34 0.53 5.81
C TYR A 189 -12.64 1.55 6.72
N LEU A 190 -13.33 2.20 7.67
CA LEU A 190 -12.66 3.04 8.68
C LEU A 190 -11.65 2.25 9.52
N PHE A 191 -11.99 1.02 9.87
CA PHE A 191 -11.07 0.12 10.57
C PHE A 191 -9.86 -0.24 9.71
N ILE A 192 -10.06 -0.56 8.42
CA ILE A 192 -8.98 -0.78 7.44
C ILE A 192 -8.05 0.44 7.38
N TYR A 193 -8.62 1.64 7.23
CA TYR A 193 -7.85 2.88 7.17
C TYR A 193 -6.96 3.07 8.40
N SER A 194 -7.50 2.79 9.58
CA SER A 194 -6.77 2.87 10.84
C SER A 194 -5.59 1.89 10.92
N ILE A 195 -5.77 0.64 10.43
CA ILE A 195 -4.68 -0.34 10.37
C ILE A 195 -3.56 0.13 9.45
N ILE A 196 -3.91 0.67 8.28
CA ILE A 196 -2.91 1.05 7.28
C ILE A 196 -2.06 2.24 7.74
N GLN A 197 -2.65 3.18 8.48
CA GLN A 197 -1.90 4.32 9.02
C GLN A 197 -0.97 3.96 10.19
N MET A 198 -1.25 2.87 10.91
CA MET A 198 -0.44 2.40 12.03
C MET A 198 0.72 1.54 11.53
N GLN A 199 1.83 2.18 11.11
CA GLN A 199 2.98 1.49 10.49
C GLN A 199 3.63 0.43 11.42
N ASP A 200 3.70 0.72 12.72
CA ASP A 200 4.33 -0.15 13.74
C ASP A 200 3.32 -1.01 14.52
N TYR A 201 2.06 -0.58 14.62
CA TYR A 201 1.02 -1.25 15.41
C TYR A 201 -0.02 -2.00 14.57
N ALA A 202 0.22 -2.18 13.26
CA ALA A 202 -0.72 -2.84 12.35
C ALA A 202 -1.18 -4.22 12.84
N LEU A 203 -0.24 -5.05 13.34
CA LEU A 203 -0.56 -6.40 13.85
C LEU A 203 -1.44 -6.33 15.12
N LEU A 204 -1.14 -5.40 16.02
CA LEU A 204 -1.88 -5.20 17.27
C LEU A 204 -3.30 -4.70 16.98
N MET A 205 -3.45 -3.65 16.18
CA MET A 205 -4.76 -3.10 15.82
C MET A 205 -5.59 -4.09 15.00
N GLY A 206 -4.95 -4.83 14.08
CA GLY A 206 -5.60 -5.88 13.30
C GLY A 206 -6.14 -7.01 14.17
N SER A 207 -5.32 -7.57 15.07
CA SER A 207 -5.73 -8.64 15.98
C SER A 207 -6.80 -8.19 16.98
N LEU A 208 -6.67 -6.98 17.53
CA LEU A 208 -7.62 -6.43 18.50
C LEU A 208 -8.98 -6.14 17.86
N GLY A 209 -9.01 -5.58 16.65
CA GLY A 209 -10.26 -5.39 15.94
C GLY A 209 -10.90 -6.68 15.46
N LEU A 210 -10.11 -7.67 15.01
CA LEU A 210 -10.64 -9.01 14.70
C LEU A 210 -11.25 -9.66 15.95
N PHE A 211 -10.59 -9.54 17.11
CA PHE A 211 -11.08 -10.02 18.39
C PHE A 211 -12.42 -9.38 18.77
N ILE A 212 -12.54 -8.06 18.65
CA ILE A 212 -13.79 -7.33 18.93
C ILE A 212 -14.91 -7.78 17.98
N VAL A 213 -14.66 -7.81 16.66
CA VAL A 213 -15.68 -8.18 15.69
C VAL A 213 -16.11 -9.64 15.88
N LEU A 214 -15.18 -10.54 16.11
CA LEU A 214 -15.47 -11.94 16.39
C LEU A 214 -16.26 -12.10 17.70
N GLY A 215 -15.93 -11.33 18.74
CA GLY A 215 -16.69 -11.28 19.99
C GLY A 215 -18.13 -10.80 19.80
N ILE A 216 -18.34 -9.73 19.01
CA ILE A 216 -19.67 -9.24 18.65
C ILE A 216 -20.44 -10.31 17.89
N VAL A 217 -19.81 -10.94 16.91
CA VAL A 217 -20.39 -12.01 16.10
C VAL A 217 -20.81 -13.20 16.99
N MET A 218 -19.95 -13.66 17.90
CA MET A 218 -20.26 -14.72 18.85
C MET A 218 -21.43 -14.35 19.75
N PHE A 219 -21.49 -13.10 20.23
CA PHE A 219 -22.58 -12.61 21.06
C PHE A 219 -23.92 -12.56 20.30
N LEU A 220 -23.92 -12.05 19.06
CA LEU A 220 -25.11 -12.00 18.21
C LEU A 220 -25.59 -13.41 17.81
N SER A 221 -24.65 -14.33 17.56
CA SER A 221 -24.93 -15.73 17.26
C SER A 221 -25.76 -16.44 18.33
N ARG A 222 -25.62 -16.03 19.60
CA ARG A 222 -26.36 -16.63 20.73
C ARG A 222 -27.88 -16.48 20.62
N LYS A 223 -28.37 -15.44 19.94
CA LYS A 223 -29.81 -15.20 19.76
C LYS A 223 -30.38 -15.90 18.52
N ILE A 224 -29.56 -16.62 17.77
CA ILE A 224 -29.96 -17.32 16.55
C ILE A 224 -30.34 -18.75 16.93
N ASP A 225 -31.60 -19.11 16.68
CA ASP A 225 -32.08 -20.48 16.88
C ASP A 225 -31.75 -21.34 15.65
N TRP A 226 -30.54 -21.90 15.63
CA TRP A 226 -29.98 -22.64 14.49
C TRP A 226 -30.82 -23.86 14.08
N TYR A 227 -31.59 -24.44 15.02
CA TYR A 227 -32.41 -25.62 14.77
C TYR A 227 -33.78 -25.30 14.14
N ALA A 228 -34.34 -24.11 14.40
CA ALA A 228 -35.61 -23.67 13.80
C ALA A 228 -35.48 -23.29 12.32
N VAL A 229 -34.25 -22.99 11.85
CA VAL A 229 -33.98 -22.63 10.44
C VAL A 229 -34.10 -23.84 9.51
N GLN A 230 -33.88 -25.08 9.99
CA GLN A 230 -33.95 -26.29 9.17
C GLN A 230 -35.38 -26.81 8.94
N THR A 231 -36.36 -26.42 9.76
CA THR A 231 -37.73 -26.99 9.71
C THR A 231 -38.70 -26.26 8.79
N LYS A 232 -38.28 -25.16 8.14
CA LYS A 232 -39.12 -24.36 7.21
C LYS A 232 -38.90 -24.66 5.71
N GLU A 233 -38.16 -25.70 5.36
CA GLU A 233 -37.96 -26.16 3.97
C GLU A 233 -38.67 -27.49 3.66
N LYS A 234 -39.91 -27.66 4.12
CA LYS A 234 -40.83 -28.65 3.55
C LYS A 234 -42.07 -27.99 3.00
#